data_AF-A0A7J2JN03-F1
#
_entry.id   AF-A0A7J2JN03-F1
#
_cell.length_a   1.000
_cell.length_b   1.000
_cell.length_c   1.000
_cell.angle_alpha   90.00
_cell.angle_beta   90.00
_cell.angle_gamma   90.00
#
_symmetry.space_group_name_H-M   'P 1'
#
loop_
_entity.id
_entity.type
_entity.pdbx_description
1 polymer ?
#
loop_
_entity_poly.entity_id
_entity_poly.type
_entity_poly.pdbx_seq_one_letter_code
_entity_poly.pdbx_strand_id
1 'polypeptide(L)'
;IKDGGLVRVYNIYGELVAPVRVSPAVKPGEVWIANGAEMITFVKGWFNGVTPIRPKPTQAVVYPEEPDPPFYHLKYGWNLWGVTGNECDTSVEVEKYG
;
A
#
# COMPACT_ATOMS: atom_id res chain seq x y z
N ILE A 1 -2.90 -19.37 -14.04
CA ILE A 1 -1.91 -18.28 -14.21
C ILE A 1 -0.59 -18.94 -14.61
N LYS A 2 0.14 -18.41 -15.61
CA LYS A 2 1.42 -18.97 -16.09
C LYS A 2 2.44 -17.85 -16.26
N ASP A 3 3.73 -18.18 -16.18
CA ASP A 3 4.81 -17.22 -16.38
C ASP A 3 4.67 -16.48 -17.74
N GLY A 4 4.86 -15.16 -17.73
CA GLY A 4 4.67 -14.29 -18.89
C GLY A 4 3.22 -14.04 -19.30
N GLY A 5 2.23 -14.64 -18.62
CA GLY A 5 0.82 -14.36 -18.84
C GLY A 5 0.38 -13.01 -18.26
N LEU A 6 -0.81 -12.55 -18.63
CA LEU A 6 -1.43 -11.38 -18.00
C LEU A 6 -2.32 -11.79 -16.83
N VAL A 7 -2.28 -11.00 -15.78
CA VAL A 7 -3.16 -11.12 -14.61
C VAL A 7 -3.81 -9.77 -14.31
N ARG A 8 -5.04 -9.84 -13.81
CA ARG A 8 -5.72 -8.71 -13.21
C ARG A 8 -5.59 -8.83 -11.70
N VAL A 9 -5.15 -7.75 -11.07
CA VAL A 9 -5.03 -7.61 -9.62
C VAL A 9 -5.98 -6.51 -9.18
N TYR A 10 -6.88 -6.80 -8.25
CA TYR A 10 -7.96 -5.86 -7.91
C TYR A 10 -8.44 -6.00 -6.47
N ASN A 11 -9.06 -4.94 -5.98
CA ASN A 11 -9.83 -4.93 -4.74
C ASN A 11 -10.92 -3.84 -4.84
N ILE A 12 -11.50 -3.46 -3.70
CA ILE A 12 -12.56 -2.43 -3.64
C ILE A 12 -12.08 -1.03 -4.03
N TYR A 13 -10.77 -0.76 -4.00
CA TYR A 13 -10.21 0.58 -4.26
C TYR A 13 -9.84 0.78 -5.73
N GLY A 14 -9.52 -0.30 -6.43
CA GLY A 14 -9.19 -0.23 -7.85
C GLY A 14 -8.63 -1.53 -8.41
N GLU A 15 -7.95 -1.41 -9.54
CA GLU A 15 -7.40 -2.54 -10.27
C GLU A 15 -6.17 -2.16 -11.09
N LEU A 16 -5.37 -3.17 -11.43
CA LEU A 16 -4.30 -3.11 -12.40
C LEU A 16 -4.21 -4.40 -13.22
N VAL A 17 -3.66 -4.31 -14.42
CA VAL A 17 -3.39 -5.45 -15.31
C VAL A 17 -1.92 -5.46 -15.67
N ALA A 18 -1.23 -6.54 -15.30
CA ALA A 18 0.22 -6.65 -15.43
C ALA A 18 0.66 -8.04 -15.94
N PRO A 19 1.84 -8.12 -16.60
CA PRO A 19 2.49 -9.41 -16.86
C PRO A 19 2.94 -10.04 -15.54
N VAL A 20 2.72 -11.35 -15.41
CA VAL A 20 3.08 -12.11 -14.20
C VAL A 20 4.42 -12.82 -14.38
N ARG A 21 5.23 -12.79 -13.32
CA ARG A 21 6.39 -13.66 -13.15
C ARG A 21 6.07 -14.69 -12.06
N VAL A 22 6.07 -15.97 -12.39
CA VAL A 22 5.89 -17.05 -11.41
C VAL A 22 7.25 -17.36 -10.80
N SER A 23 7.37 -17.22 -9.48
CA SER A 23 8.64 -17.40 -8.76
C SER A 23 8.45 -18.30 -7.55
N PRO A 24 9.29 -19.34 -7.36
CA PRO A 24 9.22 -20.19 -6.17
C PRO A 24 9.65 -19.46 -4.88
N ALA A 25 10.23 -18.26 -5.00
CA ALA A 25 10.62 -17.45 -3.84
C ALA A 25 9.44 -16.71 -3.19
N VAL A 26 8.31 -16.54 -3.91
CA VAL A 26 7.12 -15.88 -3.37
C VAL A 26 6.28 -16.92 -2.64
N LYS A 27 5.87 -16.61 -1.41
CA LYS A 27 5.11 -17.55 -0.58
C LYS A 27 3.69 -17.74 -1.14
N PRO A 28 3.10 -18.94 -1.00
CA PRO A 28 1.68 -19.13 -1.30
C PRO A 28 0.80 -18.15 -0.52
N GLY A 29 -0.12 -17.48 -1.23
CA GLY A 29 -1.00 -16.46 -0.65
C GLY A 29 -0.45 -15.02 -0.72
N GLU A 30 0.79 -14.83 -1.19
CA GLU A 30 1.38 -13.50 -1.40
C GLU A 30 1.49 -13.17 -2.90
N VAL A 31 1.42 -11.87 -3.21
CA VAL A 31 1.81 -11.31 -4.52
C VAL A 31 2.77 -10.16 -4.27
N TRP A 32 3.86 -10.12 -5.03
CA TRP A 32 4.85 -9.05 -4.94
C TRP A 32 4.77 -8.18 -6.19
N ILE A 33 4.55 -6.89 -5.98
CA ILE A 33 4.56 -5.87 -7.02
C ILE A 33 5.67 -4.88 -6.66
N ALA A 34 6.55 -4.56 -7.62
CA ALA A 34 7.60 -3.60 -7.37
C ALA A 34 7.00 -2.23 -7.05
N ASN A 35 7.42 -1.62 -5.94
CA ASN A 35 7.03 -0.26 -5.58
C ASN A 35 7.49 0.71 -6.69
N GLY A 36 6.68 1.72 -7.00
CA GLY A 36 6.93 2.67 -8.07
C GLY A 36 6.62 2.13 -9.47
N ALA A 37 5.92 0.99 -9.58
CA ALA A 37 5.38 0.56 -10.86
C ALA A 37 4.21 1.47 -11.28
N GLU A 38 4.55 2.42 -12.15
CA GLU A 38 3.69 3.49 -12.66
C GLU A 38 2.72 3.02 -13.76
N MET A 39 1.82 3.92 -14.14
CA MET A 39 0.84 3.70 -15.22
C MET A 39 1.46 3.28 -16.56
N ILE A 40 2.72 3.63 -16.81
CA ILE A 40 3.45 3.28 -18.04
C ILE A 40 4.08 1.88 -18.00
N THR A 41 4.20 1.27 -16.81
CA THR A 41 4.78 -0.08 -16.65
C THR A 41 3.77 -1.21 -16.81
N PHE A 42 2.47 -0.90 -16.70
CA PHE A 42 1.38 -1.87 -16.75
C PHE A 42 0.48 -1.65 -17.96
N VAL A 43 -0.33 -2.66 -18.28
CA VAL A 43 -1.31 -2.58 -19.37
C VAL A 43 -2.46 -1.66 -18.97
N LYS A 44 -2.84 -1.67 -17.68
CA LYS A 44 -3.87 -0.82 -17.10
C LYS A 44 -3.57 -0.59 -15.62
N GLY A 45 -3.88 0.61 -15.14
CA GLY A 45 -3.73 0.96 -13.72
C GLY A 45 -2.26 1.06 -13.31
N TRP A 46 -2.04 1.04 -12.00
CA TRP A 46 -0.72 1.19 -11.37
C TRP A 46 -0.76 0.61 -9.96
N PHE A 47 0.41 0.40 -9.36
CA PHE A 47 0.52 -0.20 -8.02
C PHE A 47 -0.35 0.52 -6.98
N ASN A 48 -0.30 1.85 -6.95
CA ASN A 48 -1.04 2.61 -5.95
C ASN A 48 -2.57 2.61 -6.17
N GLY A 49 -3.04 2.11 -7.32
CA GLY A 49 -4.46 2.01 -7.62
C GLY A 49 -5.22 1.02 -6.72
N VAL A 50 -4.51 0.08 -6.09
CA VAL A 50 -5.09 -0.90 -5.16
C VAL A 50 -4.73 -0.62 -3.69
N THR A 51 -3.87 0.38 -3.41
CA THR A 51 -3.38 0.66 -2.06
C THR A 51 -4.09 1.89 -1.46
N PRO A 52 -5.00 1.71 -0.48
CA PRO A 52 -5.66 2.83 0.17
C PRO A 52 -4.74 3.53 1.18
N ILE A 53 -5.00 4.80 1.44
CA ILE A 53 -4.43 5.50 2.59
C ILE A 53 -5.17 5.04 3.85
N ARG A 54 -4.43 4.50 4.84
CA ARG A 54 -4.98 4.05 6.13
C ARG A 54 -4.27 4.76 7.29
N PRO A 55 -4.68 5.99 7.65
CA PRO A 55 -4.12 6.69 8.79
C PRO A 55 -4.43 5.93 10.09
N LYS A 56 -3.44 5.81 10.98
CA LYS A 56 -3.66 5.23 12.31
C LYS A 56 -3.91 6.35 13.32
N PRO A 57 -5.00 6.32 14.12
CA PRO A 57 -5.31 7.36 15.10
C PRO A 57 -4.17 7.65 16.09
N THR A 58 -3.39 6.62 16.45
CA THR A 58 -2.22 6.75 17.32
C THR A 58 -1.13 7.67 16.77
N GLN A 59 -1.10 7.90 15.45
CA GLN A 59 -0.16 8.81 14.78
C GLN A 59 -0.66 10.25 14.71
N ALA A 60 -1.93 10.50 15.02
CA ALA A 60 -2.58 11.81 15.00
C ALA A 60 -2.93 12.30 16.42
N VAL A 61 -2.17 11.86 17.42
CA VAL A 61 -2.39 12.23 18.82
C VAL A 61 -2.29 13.75 19.01
N VAL A 62 -3.23 14.29 19.78
CA VAL A 62 -3.24 15.68 20.25
C VAL A 62 -3.41 15.63 21.76
N TYR A 63 -2.46 16.22 22.49
CA TYR A 63 -2.53 16.32 23.94
C TYR A 63 -3.38 17.52 24.36
N PRO A 64 -4.04 17.47 25.53
CA PRO A 64 -4.81 18.61 26.06
C PRO A 64 -3.96 19.87 26.25
N GLU A 65 -4.59 21.04 26.14
CA GLU A 65 -3.99 22.32 26.52
C GLU A 65 -4.07 22.48 28.04
N GLU A 66 -2.92 22.52 28.72
CA GLU A 66 -2.82 22.68 30.17
C GLU A 66 -1.80 23.79 30.53
N PRO A 67 -1.92 24.45 31.70
CA PRO A 67 -1.06 25.58 32.08
C PRO A 67 0.44 25.25 32.27
N ASP A 68 0.75 23.99 32.59
CA ASP A 68 2.11 23.47 32.76
C ASP A 68 2.18 22.01 32.26
N PRO A 69 2.12 21.80 30.93
CA PRO A 69 2.02 20.45 30.40
C PRO A 69 3.35 19.71 30.59
N PRO A 70 3.33 18.40 30.90
CA PRO A 70 4.54 17.59 30.90
C PRO A 70 5.17 17.56 29.51
N PHE A 71 6.44 17.17 29.42
CA PHE A 71 7.09 17.00 28.13
C PHE A 71 6.42 15.87 27.32
N TYR A 72 5.71 16.25 26.26
CA TYR A 72 5.15 15.34 25.29
C TYR A 72 6.14 15.05 24.16
N HIS A 73 6.57 13.79 24.05
CA HIS A 73 7.47 13.35 22.98
C HIS A 73 6.75 13.17 21.64
N LEU A 74 5.44 12.92 21.64
CA LEU A 74 4.61 12.79 20.43
C LEU A 74 4.03 14.15 20.03
N LYS A 75 4.80 14.95 19.31
CA LYS A 75 4.35 16.25 18.82
C LYS A 75 4.68 16.38 17.36
N TYR A 76 3.77 17.00 16.61
CA TYR A 76 4.01 17.28 15.21
C TYR A 76 5.33 18.05 15.03
N GLY A 77 6.09 17.61 14.05
CA GLY A 77 7.28 18.29 13.55
C GLY A 77 7.51 17.79 12.14
N TRP A 78 8.03 18.65 11.28
CA TRP A 78 8.27 18.30 9.87
C TRP A 78 9.11 17.03 9.78
N ASN A 79 8.56 15.96 9.19
CA ASN A 79 9.14 14.62 9.13
C ASN A 79 9.54 13.98 10.47
N LEU A 80 9.16 14.56 11.61
CA LEU A 80 9.41 14.02 12.95
C LEU A 80 8.25 13.12 13.40
N TRP A 81 7.01 13.61 13.26
CA TRP A 81 5.82 12.90 13.71
C TRP A 81 4.59 13.28 12.88
N GLY A 82 3.82 12.27 12.47
CA GLY A 82 2.59 12.43 11.71
C GLY A 82 2.06 11.10 11.17
N VAL A 83 0.91 11.16 10.50
CA VAL A 83 0.29 9.99 9.86
C VAL A 83 1.20 9.41 8.77
N THR A 84 1.33 8.09 8.72
CA THR A 84 2.17 7.39 7.73
C THR A 84 1.33 6.75 6.63
N GLY A 85 1.83 6.70 5.39
CA GLY A 85 1.19 6.04 4.27
C GLY A 85 1.47 4.53 4.21
N ASN A 86 1.02 3.75 5.19
CA ASN A 86 1.26 2.30 5.23
C ASN A 86 0.37 1.52 4.22
N GLU A 87 1.02 0.76 3.35
CA GLU A 87 0.42 0.05 2.23
C GLU A 87 0.52 -1.49 2.33
N CYS A 88 1.39 -2.04 3.19
CA CYS A 88 1.72 -3.47 3.21
C CYS A 88 0.58 -4.38 3.68
N ASP A 89 -0.40 -3.86 4.42
CA ASP A 89 -1.60 -4.61 4.83
C ASP A 89 -2.64 -4.75 3.71
N THR A 90 -2.31 -4.35 2.48
CA THR A 90 -3.25 -4.41 1.35
C THR A 90 -3.41 -5.84 0.84
N SER A 91 -4.64 -6.34 0.90
CA SER A 91 -5.04 -7.57 0.24
C SER A 91 -5.72 -7.28 -1.11
N VAL A 92 -5.53 -8.20 -2.05
CA VAL A 92 -6.03 -8.13 -3.42
C VAL A 92 -6.46 -9.52 -3.88
N GLU A 93 -7.40 -9.55 -4.80
CA GLU A 93 -7.71 -10.73 -5.58
C GLU A 93 -6.87 -10.74 -6.86
N VAL A 94 -6.52 -11.94 -7.34
CA VAL A 94 -5.71 -12.13 -8.54
C VAL A 94 -6.36 -13.16 -9.45
N GLU A 95 -6.63 -12.76 -10.70
CA GLU A 95 -7.22 -13.63 -11.71
C GLU A 95 -6.45 -13.56 -13.04
N LYS A 96 -6.60 -14.62 -13.85
CA LYS A 96 -6.04 -14.64 -15.21
C LYS A 96 -6.77 -13.60 -16.07
N TYR A 97 -6.02 -12.81 -16.83
CA TYR A 97 -6.58 -11.83 -17.76
C TYR A 97 -6.38 -12.30 -19.21
N GLY A 98 -7.48 -12.62 -19.90
CA GLY A 98 -7.47 -13.36 -21.18
C GLY A 98 -7.09 -14.82 -21.00
#